data_AF-A0AAD3ML62-F1
#
_entry.id   AF-A0AAD3ML62-F1
#
_cell.length_a   1.000
_cell.length_b   1.000
_cell.length_c   1.000
_cell.angle_alpha   90.00
_cell.angle_beta   90.00
_cell.angle_gamma   90.00
#
_symmetry.space_group_name_H-M   'P 1'
#
loop_
_entity.id
_entity.type
_entity.pdbx_description
1 polymer ?
#
loop_
_entity_poly.entity_id
_entity_poly.type
_entity_poly.pdbx_seq_one_letter_code
_entity_poly.pdbx_strand_id
1 'polypeptide(L)'
;MQMRNGKQASTPEALGQSWKVATIPGCVDGCSGPCPGCNDTQRALYSTNSYCGLISDPAGPFRDCHSKVDPAGFLSDCLYDVCLYQGSRNMQCKTLTAYTAACQLKGATVYSWRSDQFCDAQCPSNSHYELCTSGCTGSCEKDSTLSNCGAQCMEGCACYEGYLMSGDECVPANQCGCTYEGKYYQHGQVFYPDALCQKECTCNGT
;
A
#
# COMPACT_ATOMS: atom_id res chain seq x y z
N MET A 1 14.97 0.43 18.31
CA MET A 1 15.56 0.57 16.95
C MET A 1 17.07 0.42 17.07
N GLN A 2 17.68 -0.57 16.42
CA GLN A 2 19.13 -0.87 16.52
C GLN A 2 19.87 -0.51 15.23
N MET A 3 21.08 0.04 15.38
CA MET A 3 22.04 0.28 14.29
C MET A 3 22.71 -1.02 13.84
N ARG A 4 23.38 -1.02 12.68
CA ARG A 4 24.10 -2.21 12.16
C ARG A 4 25.11 -2.84 13.13
N ASN A 5 25.67 -2.04 14.03
CA ASN A 5 26.62 -2.52 15.04
C ASN A 5 25.93 -3.08 16.31
N GLY A 6 24.61 -3.27 16.27
CA GLY A 6 23.80 -3.79 17.38
C GLY A 6 23.50 -2.77 18.48
N LYS A 7 24.09 -1.56 18.44
CA LYS A 7 23.82 -0.52 19.43
C LYS A 7 22.50 0.19 19.13
N GLN A 8 21.87 0.73 20.17
CA GLN A 8 20.66 1.54 20.03
C GLN A 8 21.01 2.88 19.39
N ALA A 9 20.21 3.31 18.40
CA ALA A 9 20.39 4.61 17.77
C ALA A 9 19.88 5.72 18.70
N SER A 10 20.60 6.85 18.74
CA SER A 10 20.22 8.04 19.49
C SER A 10 19.20 8.90 18.73
N THR A 11 19.20 8.84 17.40
CA THR A 11 18.26 9.57 16.53
C THR A 11 17.86 8.72 15.31
N PRO A 12 16.72 9.01 14.66
CA PRO A 12 16.32 8.37 13.41
C PRO A 12 17.35 8.55 12.28
N GLU A 13 18.05 9.69 12.22
CA GLU A 13 19.08 9.97 11.22
C GLU A 13 20.29 9.07 11.43
N ALA A 14 20.76 8.94 12.67
CA ALA A 14 21.85 8.04 13.02
C ALA A 14 21.49 6.57 12.72
N LEU A 15 20.22 6.19 12.94
CA LEU A 15 19.71 4.89 12.53
C LEU A 15 19.82 4.73 11.00
N GLY A 16 19.24 5.63 10.22
CA GLY A 16 19.26 5.58 8.76
C GLY A 16 20.67 5.52 8.17
N GLN A 17 21.57 6.37 8.66
CA GLN A 17 22.99 6.38 8.28
C GLN A 17 23.68 5.05 8.56
N SER A 18 23.41 4.45 9.73
CA SER A 18 24.02 3.15 10.09
C SER A 18 23.58 2.01 9.16
N TRP A 19 22.42 2.12 8.52
CA TRP A 19 21.86 1.10 7.64
C TRP A 19 22.17 1.31 6.15
N LYS A 20 22.89 2.38 5.79
CA LYS A 20 23.35 2.68 4.43
C LYS A 20 24.06 1.48 3.78
N VAL A 21 23.66 1.15 2.55
CA VAL A 21 24.21 0.00 1.80
C VAL A 21 25.50 0.36 1.07
N ALA A 22 25.59 1.58 0.54
CA ALA A 22 26.77 2.08 -0.16
C ALA A 22 26.86 3.61 -0.07
N THR A 23 28.07 4.14 -0.22
CA THR A 23 28.29 5.58 -0.39
C THR A 23 28.32 5.92 -1.87
N ILE A 24 27.31 6.65 -2.32
CA ILE A 24 27.17 7.07 -3.72
C ILE A 24 27.62 8.54 -3.84
N PRO A 25 28.59 8.87 -4.72
CA PRO A 25 29.00 10.26 -4.94
C PRO A 25 27.81 11.15 -5.32
N GLY A 26 27.67 12.29 -4.65
CA GLY A 26 26.57 13.24 -4.87
C GLY A 26 25.29 12.94 -4.06
N CYS A 27 25.20 11.80 -3.38
CA CYS A 27 24.11 11.52 -2.44
C CYS A 27 24.46 12.04 -1.04
N VAL A 28 23.54 12.76 -0.42
CA VAL A 28 23.68 13.27 0.95
C VAL A 28 22.69 12.56 1.88
N ASP A 29 23.04 12.47 3.16
CA ASP A 29 22.13 11.93 4.15
C ASP A 29 21.09 13.02 4.49
N GLY A 30 19.84 12.81 4.06
CA GLY A 30 18.76 13.77 4.26
C GLY A 30 18.84 14.98 3.31
N CYS A 31 18.88 16.19 3.86
CA CYS A 31 18.88 17.45 3.10
C CYS A 31 20.20 18.19 3.26
N SER A 32 20.69 18.80 2.17
CA SER A 32 21.79 19.76 2.23
C SER A 32 21.28 21.10 2.77
N GLY A 33 21.25 21.25 4.10
CA GLY A 33 20.68 22.42 4.79
C GLY A 33 19.29 22.13 5.40
N PRO A 34 18.49 23.15 5.70
CA PRO A 34 17.13 22.95 6.19
C PRO A 34 16.31 22.19 5.16
N CYS A 35 15.66 21.10 5.58
CA CYS A 35 14.73 20.42 4.70
C CYS A 35 13.59 21.36 4.27
N PRO A 36 13.10 21.24 3.03
CA PRO A 36 11.92 21.97 2.59
C PRO A 36 10.75 21.72 3.55
N GLY A 37 10.02 22.78 3.88
CA GLY A 37 8.88 22.72 4.76
C GLY A 37 7.82 23.75 4.35
N CYS A 38 6.70 23.73 5.06
CA CYS A 38 5.63 24.70 4.89
C CYS A 38 5.84 25.93 5.76
N ASN A 39 5.35 27.07 5.29
CA ASN A 39 4.98 28.18 6.17
C ASN A 39 3.63 27.89 6.88
N ASP A 40 3.26 28.75 7.84
CA ASP A 40 2.05 28.56 8.64
C ASP A 40 0.76 28.54 7.80
N THR A 41 0.69 29.36 6.74
CA THR A 41 -0.45 29.40 5.83
C THR A 41 -0.63 28.09 5.06
N GLN A 42 0.46 27.54 4.54
CA GLN A 42 0.45 26.23 3.86
C GLN A 42 0.10 25.11 4.85
N ARG A 43 0.69 25.13 6.04
CA ARG A 43 0.38 24.14 7.08
C ARG A 43 -1.08 24.19 7.50
N ALA A 44 -1.66 25.39 7.65
CA ALA A 44 -3.09 25.56 7.94
C ALA A 44 -3.96 25.00 6.81
N LEU A 45 -3.63 25.28 5.55
CA LEU A 45 -4.32 24.71 4.38
C LEU A 45 -4.26 23.17 4.37
N TYR A 46 -3.08 22.61 4.58
CA TYR A 46 -2.86 21.15 4.55
C TYR A 46 -3.47 20.42 5.76
N SER A 47 -3.78 21.15 6.84
CA SER A 47 -4.51 20.62 7.99
C SER A 47 -6.03 20.51 7.75
N THR A 48 -6.54 21.05 6.64
CA THR A 48 -7.97 20.93 6.29
C THR A 48 -8.30 19.55 5.73
N ASN A 49 -9.59 19.21 5.69
CA ASN A 49 -10.08 17.96 5.09
C ASN A 49 -9.80 17.83 3.59
N SER A 50 -9.42 18.91 2.90
CA SER A 50 -8.96 18.84 1.51
C SER A 50 -7.56 18.24 1.34
N TYR A 51 -6.86 18.00 2.45
CA TYR A 51 -5.53 17.38 2.52
C TYR A 51 -5.50 16.33 3.64
N CYS A 52 -4.91 16.64 4.80
CA CYS A 52 -4.65 15.69 5.87
C CYS A 52 -5.73 15.65 6.95
N GLY A 53 -6.62 16.64 7.00
CA GLY A 53 -7.58 16.82 8.11
C GLY A 53 -8.54 15.63 8.32
N LEU A 54 -8.85 14.89 7.25
CA LEU A 54 -9.72 13.70 7.34
C LEU A 54 -9.19 12.66 8.34
N ILE A 55 -7.87 12.56 8.52
CA ILE A 55 -7.23 11.60 9.42
C ILE A 55 -7.74 11.77 10.85
N SER A 56 -7.94 13.01 11.31
CA SER A 56 -8.33 13.35 12.68
C SER A 56 -9.75 13.91 12.82
N ASP A 57 -10.53 13.97 11.74
CA ASP A 57 -11.91 14.49 11.78
C ASP A 57 -12.81 13.53 12.59
N PRO A 58 -13.35 13.95 13.75
CA PRO A 58 -14.16 13.09 14.61
C PRO A 58 -15.50 12.70 13.99
N ALA A 59 -15.98 13.44 12.98
CA ALA A 59 -17.17 13.09 12.19
C ALA A 59 -16.80 12.43 10.85
N GLY A 60 -15.51 12.29 10.57
CA GLY A 60 -14.96 11.86 9.29
C GLY A 60 -15.04 10.36 9.04
N PRO A 61 -14.36 9.90 7.97
CA PRO A 61 -14.40 8.51 7.53
C PRO A 61 -13.68 7.54 8.48
N PHE A 62 -12.83 8.05 9.38
CA PHE A 62 -12.05 7.25 10.32
C PHE A 62 -12.56 7.31 11.77
N ARG A 63 -13.74 7.90 12.02
CA ARG A 63 -14.27 8.14 13.38
C ARG A 63 -14.26 6.92 14.30
N ASP A 64 -14.56 5.73 13.78
CA ASP A 64 -14.61 4.49 14.57
C ASP A 64 -13.21 3.90 14.82
N CYS A 65 -12.20 4.39 14.10
CA CYS A 65 -10.81 3.96 14.20
C CYS A 65 -10.02 4.76 15.24
N HIS A 66 -10.35 6.02 15.50
CA HIS A 66 -9.58 6.91 16.39
C HIS A 66 -9.37 6.33 17.80
N SER A 67 -10.32 5.53 18.29
CA SER A 67 -10.22 4.83 19.58
C SER A 67 -9.28 3.62 19.58
N LYS A 68 -8.94 3.08 18.39
CA LYS A 68 -8.11 1.88 18.19
C LYS A 68 -6.71 2.21 17.65
N VAL A 69 -6.60 3.29 16.87
CA VAL A 69 -5.36 3.79 16.27
C VAL A 69 -5.32 5.30 16.40
N ASP A 70 -4.35 5.79 17.17
CA ASP A 70 -4.15 7.23 17.38
C ASP A 70 -3.85 7.95 16.04
N PRO A 71 -4.67 8.92 15.60
CA PRO A 71 -4.46 9.64 14.36
C PRO A 71 -3.26 10.60 14.39
N ALA A 72 -2.75 10.98 15.58
CA ALA A 72 -1.77 12.05 15.70
C ALA A 72 -0.47 11.81 14.90
N GLY A 73 0.04 10.58 14.94
CA GLY A 73 1.23 10.18 14.17
C GLY A 73 1.00 10.30 12.66
N PHE A 74 -0.08 9.69 12.16
CA PHE A 74 -0.43 9.73 10.74
C PHE A 74 -0.72 11.15 10.24
N LEU A 75 -1.36 12.00 11.05
CA LEU A 75 -1.58 13.40 10.71
C LEU A 75 -0.26 14.17 10.61
N SER A 76 0.65 13.96 11.56
CA SER A 76 1.98 14.57 11.56
C SER A 76 2.78 14.16 10.32
N ASP A 77 2.77 12.87 9.99
CA ASP A 77 3.45 12.32 8.82
C ASP A 77 2.85 12.87 7.52
N CYS A 78 1.51 12.91 7.42
CA CYS A 78 0.84 13.50 6.28
C CYS A 78 1.26 14.96 6.07
N LEU A 79 1.21 15.77 7.14
CA LEU A 79 1.61 17.19 7.08
C LEU A 79 3.08 17.34 6.72
N TYR A 80 3.96 16.51 7.26
CA TYR A 80 5.37 16.51 6.91
C TYR A 80 5.59 16.22 5.42
N ASP A 81 5.00 15.16 4.90
CA ASP A 81 5.17 14.74 3.50
C ASP A 81 4.58 15.76 2.52
N VAL A 82 3.35 16.24 2.75
CA VAL A 82 2.78 17.26 1.85
C VAL A 82 3.57 18.57 1.93
N CYS A 83 4.19 18.90 3.06
CA CYS A 83 5.09 20.06 3.15
C CYS A 83 6.38 19.87 2.36
N LEU A 84 7.02 18.70 2.52
CA LEU A 84 8.25 18.37 1.82
C LEU A 84 8.04 18.34 0.29
N TYR A 85 6.86 17.88 -0.14
CA TYR A 85 6.48 17.74 -1.55
C TYR A 85 5.50 18.84 -2.02
N GLN A 86 5.54 20.04 -1.42
CA GLN A 86 4.88 21.25 -1.91
C GLN A 86 3.37 21.09 -2.21
N GLY A 87 2.65 20.37 -1.35
CA GLY A 87 1.21 20.11 -1.47
C GLY A 87 0.86 18.96 -2.40
N SER A 88 1.79 18.04 -2.66
CA SER A 88 1.53 16.85 -3.48
C SER A 88 0.36 16.03 -2.94
N ARG A 89 -0.74 16.01 -3.69
CA ARG A 89 -1.90 15.16 -3.36
C ARG A 89 -1.54 13.68 -3.30
N ASN A 90 -0.56 13.21 -4.09
CA ASN A 90 -0.13 11.81 -4.03
C ASN A 90 0.34 11.41 -2.62
N MET A 91 1.07 12.29 -1.93
CA MET A 91 1.57 12.01 -0.58
C MET A 91 0.44 11.96 0.46
N GLN A 92 -0.55 12.85 0.33
CA GLN A 92 -1.73 12.81 1.19
C GLN A 92 -2.51 11.50 0.99
N CYS A 93 -2.67 11.05 -0.26
CA CYS A 93 -3.39 9.83 -0.58
C CYS A 93 -2.67 8.59 -0.05
N LYS A 94 -1.34 8.56 -0.12
CA LYS A 94 -0.53 7.49 0.48
C LYS A 94 -0.74 7.40 1.99
N THR A 95 -0.75 8.54 2.69
CA THR A 95 -0.94 8.54 4.15
C THR A 95 -2.36 8.12 4.53
N LEU A 96 -3.38 8.59 3.80
CA LEU A 96 -4.78 8.16 4.00
C LEU A 96 -4.97 6.66 3.72
N THR A 97 -4.30 6.12 2.70
CA THR A 97 -4.27 4.67 2.41
C THR A 97 -3.63 3.89 3.57
N ALA A 98 -2.49 4.37 4.07
CA ALA A 98 -1.79 3.74 5.19
C ALA A 98 -2.64 3.77 6.48
N TYR A 99 -3.33 4.87 6.75
CA TYR A 99 -4.22 4.97 7.90
C TYR A 99 -5.44 4.06 7.75
N THR A 100 -6.02 3.98 6.54
CA THR A 100 -7.08 3.02 6.21
C THR A 100 -6.66 1.58 6.54
N ALA A 101 -5.48 1.16 6.05
CA ALA A 101 -4.94 -0.16 6.34
C ALA A 101 -4.73 -0.39 7.84
N ALA A 102 -4.15 0.58 8.56
CA ALA A 102 -3.96 0.47 10.01
C ALA A 102 -5.29 0.30 10.77
N CYS A 103 -6.33 1.03 10.36
CA CYS A 103 -7.68 0.93 10.91
C CYS A 103 -8.31 -0.44 10.65
N GLN A 104 -8.26 -0.92 9.42
CA GLN A 104 -8.78 -2.24 9.03
C GLN A 104 -8.02 -3.38 9.74
N LEU A 105 -6.71 -3.22 9.96
CA LEU A 105 -5.89 -4.14 10.74
C LEU A 105 -6.35 -4.26 12.21
N LYS A 106 -6.98 -3.22 12.76
CA LYS A 106 -7.61 -3.22 14.10
C LYS A 106 -9.11 -3.53 14.07
N GLY A 107 -9.65 -3.94 12.92
CA GLY A 107 -11.08 -4.21 12.73
C GLY A 107 -11.94 -2.98 13.01
N ALA A 108 -11.42 -1.77 12.80
CA ALA A 108 -12.25 -0.57 12.79
C ALA A 108 -13.01 -0.48 11.46
N THR A 109 -14.24 0.02 11.50
CA THR A 109 -14.96 0.40 10.29
C THR A 109 -14.37 1.68 9.74
N VAL A 110 -14.00 1.66 8.46
CA VAL A 110 -13.62 2.86 7.70
C VAL A 110 -14.75 3.15 6.71
N TYR A 111 -15.13 4.41 6.58
CA TYR A 111 -16.14 4.86 5.64
C TYR A 111 -15.51 5.44 4.38
N SER A 112 -16.29 5.58 3.31
CA SER A 112 -15.80 6.08 2.03
C SER A 112 -15.14 7.46 2.19
N TRP A 113 -13.91 7.56 1.69
CA TRP A 113 -13.11 8.79 1.73
C TRP A 113 -12.49 9.17 0.38
N ARG A 114 -12.45 8.23 -0.58
CA ARG A 114 -12.02 8.49 -1.96
C ARG A 114 -13.18 8.98 -2.82
N SER A 115 -12.84 9.74 -3.85
CA SER A 115 -13.74 10.11 -4.95
C SER A 115 -12.94 10.41 -6.21
N ASP A 116 -13.60 10.55 -7.35
CA ASP A 116 -13.00 10.92 -8.64
C ASP A 116 -12.13 12.19 -8.58
N GLN A 117 -12.40 13.07 -7.61
CA GLN A 117 -11.67 14.33 -7.41
C GLN A 117 -10.70 14.31 -6.22
N PHE A 118 -10.70 13.23 -5.43
CA PHE A 118 -9.93 13.10 -4.21
C PHE A 118 -9.41 11.68 -4.04
N CYS A 119 -8.11 11.51 -4.31
CA CYS A 119 -7.42 10.23 -4.15
C CYS A 119 -8.08 9.09 -4.91
N ASP A 120 -8.47 9.36 -6.17
CA ASP A 120 -9.09 8.37 -7.04
C ASP A 120 -8.28 7.07 -7.08
N ALA A 121 -8.98 5.95 -6.96
CA ALA A 121 -8.37 4.62 -6.92
C ALA A 121 -8.23 4.11 -8.34
N GLN A 122 -6.99 3.79 -8.73
CA GLN A 122 -6.73 3.19 -10.03
C GLN A 122 -6.72 1.66 -9.87
N CYS A 123 -7.61 1.01 -10.58
CA CYS A 123 -7.72 -0.45 -10.60
C CYS A 123 -7.41 -0.98 -12.01
N PRO A 124 -6.83 -2.18 -12.13
CA PRO A 124 -6.54 -2.79 -13.42
C PRO A 124 -7.81 -3.07 -14.22
N SER A 125 -7.66 -3.36 -15.50
CA SER A 125 -8.78 -3.75 -16.36
C SER A 125 -9.58 -4.91 -15.76
N ASN A 126 -10.90 -4.87 -15.96
CA ASN A 126 -11.85 -5.86 -15.44
C ASN A 126 -11.93 -5.96 -13.91
N SER A 127 -11.60 -4.87 -13.21
CA SER A 127 -11.73 -4.77 -11.76
C SER A 127 -12.32 -3.41 -11.36
N HIS A 128 -12.74 -3.33 -10.11
CA HIS A 128 -13.26 -2.12 -9.50
C HIS A 128 -12.70 -1.93 -8.09
N TYR A 129 -12.67 -0.69 -7.64
CA TYR A 129 -12.24 -0.36 -6.29
C TYR A 129 -13.31 -0.76 -5.27
N GLU A 130 -12.87 -1.34 -4.16
CA GLU A 130 -13.68 -1.51 -2.97
C GLU A 130 -12.88 -1.11 -1.73
N LEU A 131 -13.54 -0.40 -0.82
CA LEU A 131 -12.91 -0.06 0.47
C LEU A 131 -12.66 -1.31 1.33
N CYS A 132 -13.35 -2.41 1.09
CA CYS A 132 -13.33 -3.61 1.91
C CYS A 132 -13.47 -4.83 1.00
N THR A 133 -12.37 -5.20 0.33
CA THR A 133 -12.32 -6.38 -0.54
C THR A 133 -12.31 -7.65 0.30
N SER A 134 -13.02 -8.68 -0.17
CA SER A 134 -12.94 -10.03 0.41
C SER A 134 -11.63 -10.68 0.00
N GLY A 135 -10.88 -11.20 0.96
CA GLY A 135 -9.69 -12.02 0.67
C GLY A 135 -10.02 -13.37 0.03
N CYS A 136 -11.30 -13.75 -0.03
CA CYS A 136 -11.77 -14.99 -0.67
C CYS A 136 -12.32 -14.75 -2.08
N THR A 137 -12.01 -13.61 -2.72
CA THR A 137 -12.35 -13.38 -4.12
C THR A 137 -11.72 -14.46 -4.99
N GLY A 138 -12.40 -14.81 -6.10
CA GLY A 138 -11.97 -15.91 -6.97
C GLY A 138 -10.56 -15.65 -7.51
N SER A 139 -9.60 -16.46 -7.10
CA SER A 139 -8.23 -16.45 -7.61
C SER A 139 -8.04 -17.60 -8.60
N CYS A 140 -7.24 -17.37 -9.64
CA CYS A 140 -6.76 -18.44 -10.51
C CYS A 140 -5.86 -19.43 -9.74
N GLU A 141 -5.19 -18.95 -8.69
CA GLU A 141 -4.49 -19.80 -7.75
C GLU A 141 -5.51 -20.51 -6.85
N LYS A 142 -5.74 -21.80 -7.13
CA LYS A 142 -6.67 -22.65 -6.37
C LYS A 142 -6.07 -22.99 -5.02
N ASP A 143 -6.00 -22.03 -4.10
CA ASP A 143 -5.52 -22.29 -2.75
C ASP A 143 -6.69 -22.73 -1.85
N SER A 144 -6.75 -24.03 -1.56
CA SER A 144 -7.71 -24.65 -0.65
C SER A 144 -7.58 -24.20 0.82
N THR A 145 -6.58 -23.37 1.16
CA THR A 145 -6.37 -22.86 2.53
C THR A 145 -7.16 -21.60 2.86
N LEU A 146 -7.90 -21.02 1.90
CA LEU A 146 -8.75 -19.83 2.02
C LEU A 146 -10.03 -20.05 2.86
N SER A 147 -9.92 -20.76 3.98
CA SER A 147 -11.05 -21.04 4.89
C SER A 147 -11.33 -19.90 5.88
N ASN A 148 -10.46 -18.89 5.97
CA ASN A 148 -10.56 -17.80 6.97
C ASN A 148 -10.52 -16.37 6.40
N CYS A 149 -10.65 -16.17 5.08
CA CYS A 149 -10.46 -14.85 4.47
C CYS A 149 -11.61 -13.84 4.66
N GLY A 150 -12.59 -14.14 5.52
CA GLY A 150 -13.74 -13.27 5.83
C GLY A 150 -13.64 -12.47 7.13
N ALA A 151 -12.65 -12.71 8.00
CA ALA A 151 -12.55 -12.02 9.29
C ALA A 151 -11.99 -10.59 9.17
N GLN A 152 -11.24 -10.30 8.10
CA GLN A 152 -10.52 -9.05 7.92
C GLN A 152 -10.50 -8.68 6.43
N CYS A 153 -11.21 -7.63 6.06
CA CYS A 153 -11.16 -7.07 4.72
C CYS A 153 -10.11 -5.96 4.65
N MET A 154 -9.60 -5.72 3.44
CA MET A 154 -8.66 -4.63 3.16
C MET A 154 -9.12 -3.81 1.95
N GLU A 155 -8.82 -2.52 1.97
CA GLU A 155 -8.99 -1.64 0.82
C GLU A 155 -8.18 -2.16 -0.38
N GLY A 156 -8.80 -2.23 -1.56
CA GLY A 156 -8.14 -2.72 -2.76
C GLY A 156 -9.04 -2.78 -3.98
N CYS A 157 -8.58 -3.48 -5.01
CA CYS A 157 -9.35 -3.74 -6.23
C CYS A 157 -9.92 -5.17 -6.20
N ALA A 158 -11.20 -5.31 -6.51
CA ALA A 158 -11.88 -6.59 -6.67
C ALA A 158 -12.20 -6.83 -8.15
N CYS A 159 -12.09 -8.08 -8.60
CA CYS A 159 -12.47 -8.44 -9.96
C CYS A 159 -14.00 -8.36 -10.15
N TYR A 160 -14.44 -7.99 -11.35
CA TYR A 160 -15.85 -8.12 -11.71
C TYR A 160 -16.28 -9.59 -11.74
N GLU A 161 -17.59 -9.84 -11.61
CA GLU A 161 -18.14 -11.18 -11.76
C GLU A 161 -17.71 -11.82 -13.09
N GLY A 162 -17.25 -13.08 -13.02
CA GLY A 162 -16.73 -13.82 -14.19
C GLY A 162 -15.23 -13.67 -14.44
N TYR A 163 -14.55 -12.80 -13.70
CA TYR A 163 -13.09 -12.64 -13.73
C TYR A 163 -12.46 -13.19 -12.45
N LEU A 164 -11.23 -13.70 -12.58
CA LEU A 164 -10.43 -14.26 -11.49
C LEU A 164 -9.12 -13.49 -11.37
N MET A 165 -8.66 -13.31 -10.13
CA MET A 165 -7.38 -12.67 -9.84
C MET A 165 -6.23 -13.59 -10.26
N SER A 166 -5.30 -13.08 -11.07
CA SER A 166 -4.10 -13.78 -11.54
C SER A 166 -2.88 -12.88 -11.33
N GLY A 167 -2.29 -12.94 -10.13
CA GLY A 167 -1.31 -11.94 -9.69
C GLY A 167 -2.03 -10.62 -9.40
N ASP A 168 -1.67 -9.56 -10.13
CA ASP A 168 -2.26 -8.22 -9.98
C ASP A 168 -3.32 -7.88 -11.05
N GLU A 169 -3.74 -8.86 -11.87
CA GLU A 169 -4.70 -8.67 -12.96
C GLU A 169 -5.95 -9.53 -12.80
N CYS A 170 -7.09 -9.01 -13.27
CA CYS A 170 -8.35 -9.75 -13.34
C CYS A 170 -8.55 -10.29 -14.76
N VAL A 171 -8.48 -11.62 -14.89
CA VAL A 171 -8.55 -12.33 -16.17
C VAL A 171 -9.76 -13.27 -16.21
N PRO A 172 -10.33 -13.54 -17.39
CA PRO A 172 -11.33 -14.60 -17.55
C PRO A 172 -10.78 -15.96 -17.08
N ALA A 173 -11.64 -16.83 -16.56
CA ALA A 173 -11.21 -18.12 -16.03
C ALA A 173 -10.44 -19.01 -17.02
N ASN A 174 -10.72 -18.90 -18.32
CA ASN A 174 -10.00 -19.62 -19.39
C ASN A 174 -8.64 -18.99 -19.76
N GLN A 175 -8.29 -17.86 -19.15
CA GLN A 175 -6.98 -17.20 -19.25
C GLN A 175 -6.20 -17.31 -17.94
N CYS A 176 -6.68 -18.13 -16.99
CA CYS A 176 -5.86 -18.49 -15.85
C CYS A 176 -4.57 -19.16 -16.31
N GLY A 177 -3.53 -18.94 -15.53
CA GLY A 177 -2.21 -19.50 -15.74
C GLY A 177 -2.12 -20.98 -15.33
N CYS A 178 -0.92 -21.41 -15.00
CA CYS A 178 -0.57 -22.80 -14.77
C CYS A 178 -0.04 -22.96 -13.35
N THR A 179 -0.28 -24.12 -12.74
CA THR A 179 0.39 -24.50 -11.49
C THR A 179 1.45 -25.55 -11.79
N TYR A 180 2.70 -25.29 -11.41
CA TYR A 180 3.80 -26.24 -11.53
C TYR A 180 4.52 -26.35 -10.19
N GLU A 181 4.62 -27.57 -9.66
CA GLU A 181 5.21 -27.87 -8.34
C GLU A 181 4.68 -27.00 -7.19
N GLY A 182 3.37 -26.71 -7.22
CA GLY A 182 2.70 -25.91 -6.18
C GLY A 182 2.90 -24.41 -6.30
N LYS A 183 3.57 -23.94 -7.37
CA LYS A 183 3.70 -22.52 -7.68
C LYS A 183 2.83 -22.13 -8.86
N TYR A 184 2.09 -21.03 -8.72
CA TYR A 184 1.31 -20.43 -9.79
C TYR A 184 2.21 -19.60 -10.73
N TYR A 185 1.96 -19.72 -12.03
CA TYR A 185 2.60 -18.96 -13.11
C TYR A 185 1.51 -18.38 -14.00
N GLN A 186 1.57 -17.09 -14.32
CA GLN A 186 0.59 -16.41 -15.15
C GLN A 186 0.59 -16.95 -16.60
N HIS A 187 -0.52 -16.76 -17.31
CA HIS A 187 -0.61 -17.14 -18.72
C HIS A 187 0.47 -16.40 -19.56
N GLY A 188 1.18 -17.14 -20.40
CA GLY A 188 2.33 -16.66 -21.17
C GLY A 188 3.63 -16.51 -20.38
N GLN A 189 3.61 -16.71 -19.05
CA GLN A 189 4.82 -16.57 -18.23
C GLN A 189 5.85 -17.65 -18.57
N VAL A 190 7.08 -17.20 -18.81
CA VAL A 190 8.26 -18.06 -18.97
C VAL A 190 8.90 -18.31 -17.62
N PHE A 191 9.22 -19.57 -17.32
CA PHE A 191 9.88 -19.97 -16.09
C PHE A 191 10.85 -21.12 -16.31
N TYR A 192 11.77 -21.26 -15.34
CA TYR A 192 12.79 -22.31 -15.34
C TYR A 192 12.58 -23.18 -14.10
N PRO A 193 12.15 -24.44 -14.25
CA PRO A 193 11.93 -25.35 -13.13
C PRO A 193 13.19 -25.66 -12.33
N ASP A 194 14.34 -25.70 -13.00
CA ASP A 194 15.61 -26.10 -12.43
C ASP A 194 16.52 -24.90 -12.12
N ALA A 195 17.31 -25.00 -11.05
CA ALA A 195 18.22 -23.94 -10.63
C ALA A 195 19.39 -23.69 -11.60
N LEU A 196 19.60 -24.61 -12.55
CA LEU A 196 20.63 -24.51 -13.58
C LEU A 196 20.10 -23.84 -14.86
N CYS A 197 18.83 -23.42 -14.87
CA CYS A 197 18.13 -22.83 -16.01
C CYS A 197 18.25 -23.64 -17.32
N GLN A 198 18.29 -24.97 -17.22
CA GLN A 198 18.49 -25.86 -18.36
C GLN A 198 17.21 -26.07 -19.17
N LYS A 199 16.04 -25.96 -18.53
CA LYS A 199 14.74 -26.08 -19.19
C LYS A 199 13.96 -24.78 -19.06
N GLU A 200 13.59 -24.23 -20.20
CA GLU A 200 12.62 -23.15 -20.31
C GLU A 200 11.22 -23.72 -20.49
N CYS A 201 10.26 -23.22 -19.71
CA CYS A 201 8.86 -23.57 -19.80
C CYS A 201 8.02 -22.31 -19.97
N THR A 202 6.98 -22.38 -20.80
CA THR A 202 6.00 -21.30 -20.95
C THR A 202 4.64 -21.80 -20.52
N CYS A 203 3.95 -21.06 -19.66
CA CYS A 203 2.59 -21.39 -19.28
C CYS A 203 1.62 -21.01 -20.39
N ASN A 204 0.89 -21.98 -20.95
CA ASN A 204 -0.14 -21.73 -21.98
C ASN A 204 -1.57 -21.70 -21.41
N GLY A 205 -1.71 -21.59 -20.08
CA GLY A 205 -2.98 -21.72 -19.36
C GLY A 205 -3.41 -23.16 -19.17
N THR A 206 -4.51 -23.35 -18.43
CA THR A 206 -5.14 -24.65 -18.17
C THR A 206 -6.31 -24.94 -19.11
#